data_AF-A0A7C4PQF5-F1
#
_entry.id   AF-A0A7C4PQF5-F1
#
_cell.length_a   1.000
_cell.length_b   1.000
_cell.length_c   1.000
_cell.angle_alpha   90.00
_cell.angle_beta   90.00
_cell.angle_gamma   90.00
#
_symmetry.space_group_name_H-M   'P 1'
#
loop_
_entity.id
_entity.type
_entity.pdbx_description
1 polymer ?
#
loop_
_entity_poly.entity_id
_entity_poly.type
_entity_poly.pdbx_seq_one_letter_code
_entity_poly.pdbx_strand_id
1 'polypeptide(L)'
;MASQTPKKKKKALLLGVGLDDDGHKRVTVGKNFALIGGSEETHETMTEKAIKINEKLARKGKTLDDVSREEFDDIAHEVGLKRITTSQN
;
A
#
# COMPACT_ATOMS: atom_id res chain seq x y z
N MET A 1 12.97 -37.95 -9.88
CA MET A 1 12.85 -36.97 -8.78
C MET A 1 12.57 -35.61 -9.41
N ALA A 2 11.35 -35.08 -9.27
CA ALA A 2 10.99 -33.79 -9.85
C ALA A 2 11.62 -32.65 -9.03
N SER A 3 12.62 -32.00 -9.59
CA SER A 3 13.28 -30.82 -9.02
C SER A 3 12.31 -29.64 -9.01
N GLN A 4 11.75 -29.31 -7.85
CA GLN A 4 10.96 -28.11 -7.64
C GLN A 4 11.89 -26.89 -7.74
N THR A 5 11.80 -26.15 -8.85
CA THR A 5 12.47 -24.86 -9.01
C THR A 5 12.00 -23.88 -7.91
N PRO A 6 12.92 -23.17 -7.22
CA PRO A 6 12.56 -22.25 -6.15
C PRO A 6 11.67 -21.13 -6.71
N LYS A 7 10.44 -21.01 -6.19
CA LYS A 7 9.54 -19.91 -6.55
C LYS A 7 10.19 -18.59 -6.14
N LYS A 8 10.48 -17.72 -7.10
CA LYS A 8 10.96 -16.35 -6.84
C LYS A 8 9.95 -15.65 -5.91
N LYS A 9 10.41 -15.16 -4.76
CA LYS A 9 9.60 -14.36 -3.83
C LYS A 9 9.06 -13.14 -4.56
N LYS A 10 7.74 -12.93 -4.51
CA LYS A 10 7.05 -11.88 -5.25
C LYS A 10 7.09 -10.58 -4.45
N LYS A 11 8.02 -9.69 -4.77
CA LYS A 11 8.08 -8.36 -4.15
C LYS A 11 6.78 -7.59 -4.39
N ALA A 12 6.18 -7.10 -3.31
CA ALA A 12 5.02 -6.23 -3.34
C ALA A 12 5.37 -4.81 -2.89
N LEU A 13 4.69 -3.83 -3.46
CA LEU A 13 4.89 -2.40 -3.19
C LEU A 13 3.52 -1.70 -3.11
N LEU A 14 3.32 -0.90 -2.07
CA LEU A 14 2.16 -0.01 -1.93
C LEU A 14 2.43 1.30 -2.67
N LEU A 15 1.61 1.62 -3.68
CA LEU A 15 1.72 2.88 -4.41
C LEU A 15 0.55 3.80 -4.06
N GLY A 16 0.85 5.04 -3.69
CA GLY A 16 -0.13 6.10 -3.49
C GLY A 16 0.14 7.26 -4.45
N VAL A 17 -0.90 7.69 -5.15
CA VAL A 17 -0.83 8.83 -6.07
C VAL A 17 -1.87 9.85 -5.63
N GLY A 18 -1.41 11.02 -5.23
CA GLY A 18 -2.29 12.16 -4.97
C GLY A 18 -2.71 12.77 -6.28
N LEU A 19 -4.02 12.80 -6.53
CA LEU A 19 -4.62 13.36 -7.75
C LEU A 19 -4.97 14.85 -7.62
N ASP A 20 -4.83 15.39 -6.41
CA ASP A 20 -5.01 16.80 -6.09
C ASP A 20 -3.66 17.54 -6.10
N ASP A 21 -3.65 18.81 -6.49
CA ASP A 21 -2.43 19.61 -6.65
C ASP A 21 -2.58 21.00 -6.01
N ASP A 22 -1.53 21.41 -5.30
CA ASP A 22 -1.40 22.72 -4.65
C ASP A 22 -0.15 23.47 -5.18
N GLY A 23 0.34 23.11 -6.36
CA GLY A 23 1.59 23.64 -6.94
C GLY A 23 2.88 23.10 -6.32
N HIS A 24 2.78 22.15 -5.39
CA HIS A 24 3.92 21.57 -4.67
C HIS A 24 4.12 20.09 -5.00
N LYS A 25 5.33 19.75 -5.46
CA LYS A 25 5.71 18.36 -5.70
C LYS A 25 6.10 17.68 -4.39
N ARG A 26 5.29 16.71 -3.95
CA ARG A 26 5.56 15.89 -2.75
C ARG A 26 5.88 14.45 -3.15
N VAL A 27 6.94 13.89 -2.56
CA VAL A 27 7.36 12.49 -2.79
C VAL A 27 7.85 11.89 -1.48
N THR A 28 7.24 10.77 -1.07
CA THR A 28 7.62 10.03 0.13
C THR A 28 7.83 8.57 -0.22
N VAL A 29 9.00 8.02 0.10
CA VAL A 29 9.37 6.63 -0.20
C VAL A 29 9.72 5.87 1.08
N GLY A 30 9.21 4.66 1.20
CA GLY A 30 9.49 3.73 2.29
C GLY A 30 10.01 2.38 1.79
N LYS A 31 10.23 1.44 2.72
CA LYS A 31 10.77 0.10 2.39
C LYS A 31 9.89 -0.69 1.40
N ASN A 32 8.59 -0.47 1.45
CA ASN A 32 7.57 -1.20 0.69
C ASN A 32 6.40 -0.29 0.28
N PHE A 33 6.61 1.02 0.24
CA PHE A 33 5.64 1.96 -0.30
C PHE A 33 6.29 3.16 -0.99
N ALA A 34 5.57 3.78 -1.92
CA ALA A 34 5.94 5.06 -2.52
C ALA A 34 4.68 5.91 -2.73
N LEU A 35 4.73 7.16 -2.28
CA LEU A 35 3.66 8.15 -2.34
C LEU A 35 4.12 9.34 -3.17
N ILE A 36 3.33 9.74 -4.15
CA ILE A 36 3.69 10.76 -5.14
C ILE A 36 2.52 11.73 -5.31
N GLY A 37 2.79 13.02 -5.19
CA GLY A 37 1.78 14.07 -5.39
C GLY A 37 0.81 14.25 -4.23
N GLY A 38 -0.24 15.03 -4.47
CA GLY A 38 -1.21 15.47 -3.45
C GLY A 38 -0.91 16.87 -2.93
N SER A 39 -1.97 17.62 -2.61
CA SER A 39 -1.91 18.72 -1.64
C SER A 39 -1.33 18.27 -0.30
N GLU A 40 -0.98 19.21 0.57
CA GLU A 40 -0.38 18.90 1.89
C GLU A 40 -1.24 17.92 2.68
N GLU A 41 -2.53 18.23 2.84
CA GLU A 41 -3.49 17.40 3.57
C GLU A 41 -3.64 16.00 2.94
N THR A 42 -3.75 15.93 1.60
CA THR A 42 -3.89 14.66 0.88
C THR A 42 -2.62 13.81 1.03
N HIS A 43 -1.44 14.43 0.89
CA HIS A 43 -0.17 13.74 1.01
C HIS A 43 0.10 13.24 2.42
N GLU A 44 -0.21 14.06 3.43
CA GLU A 44 -0.11 13.68 4.84
C GLU A 44 -1.04 12.51 5.16
N THR A 45 -2.30 12.59 4.71
CA THR A 45 -3.28 11.50 4.86
C THR A 45 -2.75 10.20 4.21
N MET A 46 -2.24 10.26 2.97
CA MET A 46 -1.64 9.08 2.32
C MET A 46 -0.47 8.50 3.14
N THR A 47 0.38 9.37 3.67
CA THR A 47 1.56 8.98 4.47
C THR A 47 1.15 8.28 5.76
N GLU A 48 0.19 8.85 6.49
CA GLU A 48 -0.38 8.23 7.67
C GLU A 48 -0.96 6.84 7.38
N LYS A 49 -1.73 6.68 6.30
CA LYS A 49 -2.30 5.38 5.93
C LYS A 49 -1.22 4.36 5.59
N ALA A 50 -0.20 4.75 4.83
CA ALA A 50 0.92 3.87 4.47
C ALA A 50 1.70 3.38 5.70
N ILE A 51 1.91 4.26 6.69
CA ILE A 51 2.56 3.89 7.96
C ILE A 51 1.66 2.94 8.76
N LYS A 52 0.37 3.26 8.94
CA LYS A 52 -0.58 2.43 9.71
C LYS A 52 -0.74 1.02 9.11
N ILE A 53 -0.75 0.90 7.78
CA ILE A 53 -0.76 -0.40 7.10
C ILE A 53 0.50 -1.22 7.46
N ASN A 54 1.67 -0.58 7.42
CA ASN A 54 2.93 -1.23 7.78
C ASN A 54 2.98 -1.66 9.24
N GLU A 55 2.49 -0.83 10.16
CA GLU A 55 2.41 -1.19 11.57
C GLU A 55 1.47 -2.39 11.80
N LYS A 56 0.31 -2.42 11.14
CA LYS A 56 -0.62 -3.56 11.22
C LYS A 56 -0.02 -4.84 10.65
N LEU A 57 0.69 -4.76 9.51
CA LEU A 57 1.42 -5.88 8.95
C LEU A 57 2.51 -6.38 9.91
N ALA A 58 3.30 -5.48 10.48
CA ALA A 58 4.35 -5.80 11.44
C ALA A 58 3.79 -6.46 12.71
N ARG A 59 2.66 -5.97 13.23
CA ARG A 59 1.96 -6.58 14.38
C ARG A 59 1.48 -8.01 14.10
N LYS A 60 1.12 -8.30 12.85
CA LYS A 60 0.77 -9.65 12.40
C LYS A 60 2.00 -10.51 12.03
N GLY A 61 3.22 -9.98 12.16
CA GLY A 61 4.46 -10.66 11.77
C GLY A 61 4.64 -10.82 10.26
N LYS A 62 3.87 -10.08 9.46
CA LYS A 62 3.83 -10.18 8.00
C LYS A 62 4.47 -8.97 7.34
N THR A 63 4.81 -9.14 6.07
CA THR A 63 5.20 -8.04 5.19
C THR A 63 4.25 -7.97 4.00
N LEU A 64 4.34 -6.89 3.23
CA LEU A 64 3.58 -6.75 1.98
C LEU A 64 3.84 -7.89 0.97
N ASP A 65 5.01 -8.55 1.02
CA ASP A 65 5.38 -9.71 0.18
C ASP A 65 4.65 -11.01 0.59
N ASP A 66 4.28 -11.12 1.87
CA ASP A 66 3.73 -12.34 2.49
C ASP A 66 2.20 -12.28 2.69
N VAL A 67 1.63 -11.07 2.77
CA VAL A 67 0.21 -10.89 3.05
C VAL A 67 -0.67 -11.28 1.84
N SER A 68 -1.74 -12.02 2.11
CA SER A 68 -2.74 -12.33 1.09
C SER A 68 -3.53 -11.09 0.68
N ARG A 69 -4.11 -11.09 -0.52
CA ARG A 69 -4.93 -9.97 -1.00
C ARG A 69 -6.11 -9.66 -0.09
N GLU A 70 -6.77 -10.68 0.45
CA GLU A 70 -7.90 -10.57 1.37
C GLU A 70 -7.49 -9.94 2.71
N GLU A 71 -6.36 -10.38 3.27
CA GLU A 71 -5.81 -9.80 4.50
C GLU A 71 -5.35 -8.36 4.29
N PHE A 72 -4.77 -8.06 3.12
CA PHE A 72 -4.42 -6.69 2.78
C PHE A 72 -5.68 -5.80 2.65
N ASP A 73 -6.75 -6.31 2.06
CA ASP A 73 -8.03 -5.60 1.94
C ASP A 73 -8.64 -5.30 3.32
N ASP A 74 -8.61 -6.28 4.23
CA ASP A 74 -9.02 -6.11 5.64
C ASP A 74 -8.21 -5.01 6.33
N ILE A 75 -6.86 -5.08 6.26
CA ILE A 75 -5.97 -4.06 6.83
C ILE A 75 -6.22 -2.68 6.21
N ALA A 76 -6.41 -2.63 4.89
CA ALA A 76 -6.71 -1.41 4.16
C ALA A 76 -8.05 -0.81 4.63
N HIS A 77 -9.07 -1.64 4.82
CA HIS A 77 -10.38 -1.23 5.33
C HIS A 77 -10.29 -0.71 6.76
N GLU A 78 -9.53 -1.38 7.63
CA GLU A 78 -9.30 -0.95 9.02
C GLU A 78 -8.60 0.42 9.12
N VAL A 79 -7.73 0.76 8.17
CA VAL A 79 -7.14 2.11 8.10
C VAL A 79 -8.04 3.11 7.39
N GLY A 80 -9.22 2.71 6.90
CA GLY A 80 -10.20 3.59 6.24
C GLY A 80 -10.01 3.76 4.74
N LEU A 81 -9.22 2.91 4.08
CA LEU A 81 -9.20 2.85 2.62
C LEU A 81 -10.45 2.13 2.11
N LYS A 82 -11.06 2.70 1.08
CA LYS A 82 -12.22 2.11 0.40
C LYS A 82 -11.76 1.47 -0.89
N ARG A 83 -12.15 0.23 -1.10
CA ARG A 83 -11.94 -0.43 -2.38
C ARG A 83 -12.81 0.24 -3.43
N ILE A 84 -12.17 0.82 -4.45
CA ILE A 84 -12.86 1.25 -5.67
C ILE A 84 -13.31 -0.02 -6.40
N THR A 85 -14.58 -0.37 -6.24
CA THR A 85 -15.22 -1.40 -7.06
C THR A 85 -15.67 -0.74 -8.35
N THR A 86 -14.93 -0.97 -9.44
CA THR A 86 -15.42 -0.66 -10.79
C THR A 86 -16.53 -1.65 -11.14
N SER A 87 -17.72 -1.39 -10.64
CA SER A 87 -18.97 -1.89 -11.20
C SER A 87 -19.74 -0.64 -11.58
N GLN A 88 -19.77 -0.33 -12.88
CA GLN A 88 -20.79 0.42 -13.64
C GLN A 88 -20.14 0.75 -14.99
N ASN A 89 -20.47 -0.07 -15.99
CA ASN A 89 -20.44 0.31 -17.40
C ASN A 89 -21.82 0.02 -17.98
#